data_AF-A0A6L7F3V3-F1
#
_entry.id   AF-A0A6L7F3V3-F1
#
_cell.length_a   1.000
_cell.length_b   1.000
_cell.length_c   1.000
_cell.angle_alpha   90.00
_cell.angle_beta   90.00
_cell.angle_gamma   90.00
#
_symmetry.space_group_name_H-M   'P 1'
#
loop_
_entity.id
_entity.type
_entity.pdbx_description
1 polymer ?
#
loop_
_entity_poly.entity_id
_entity_poly.type
_entity_poly.pdbx_seq_one_letter_code
_entity_poly.pdbx_strand_id
1 'polypeptide(L)'
;MTPLEQLLDDLGEQLDAMGALPVYLFSWWLRGQGRDLSEDEIGALCRTAYDELRRRPDLELVWLESPQDAPETGTPADPRTEPDFDLHTTGETTGRVLTLVPRP
;
A
#
# COMPACT_ATOMS: atom_id res chain seq x y z
N MET A 1 8.05 15.22 -12.54
CA MET A 1 7.58 14.21 -11.60
C MET A 1 7.40 12.90 -12.36
N THR A 2 8.11 11.86 -11.94
CA THR A 2 8.00 10.50 -12.49
C THR A 2 6.76 9.79 -11.94
N PRO A 3 6.31 8.68 -12.54
CA PRO A 3 5.21 7.88 -11.98
C PRO A 3 5.49 7.40 -10.55
N LEU A 4 6.74 7.04 -10.25
CA LEU A 4 7.16 6.61 -8.91
C LEU A 4 7.10 7.77 -7.90
N GLU A 5 7.63 8.95 -8.27
CA GLU A 5 7.59 10.14 -7.40
C GLU A 5 6.14 10.52 -7.08
N GLN A 6 5.26 10.58 -8.08
CA GLN A 6 3.85 10.88 -7.86
C GLN A 6 3.19 9.83 -6.96
N LEU A 7 3.47 8.54 -7.18
CA LEU A 7 2.91 7.47 -6.35
C LEU A 7 3.35 7.60 -4.89
N LEU A 8 4.63 7.90 -4.64
CA LEU A 8 5.14 8.08 -3.27
C LEU A 8 4.51 9.29 -2.58
N ASP A 9 4.31 10.39 -3.31
CA ASP A 9 3.62 11.58 -2.81
C ASP A 9 2.15 11.25 -2.46
N ASP A 10 1.40 10.64 -3.39
CA ASP A 10 -0.02 10.26 -3.18
C ASP A 10 -0.19 9.30 -1.99
N LEU A 11 0.69 8.30 -1.87
CA LEU A 11 0.69 7.33 -0.76
C LEU A 11 1.09 7.98 0.57
N GLY A 12 2.00 8.95 0.54
CA GLY A 12 2.39 9.74 1.70
C GLY A 12 1.22 10.57 2.23
N GLU A 13 0.53 11.29 1.35
CA GLU A 13 -0.68 12.06 1.70
C GLU A 13 -1.77 11.16 2.30
N GLN A 14 -1.99 9.99 1.70
CA GLN A 14 -2.95 9.00 2.21
C GLN A 14 -2.58 8.51 3.62
N LEU A 15 -1.29 8.18 3.83
CA LEU A 15 -0.79 7.73 5.12
C LEU A 15 -0.93 8.81 6.20
N ASP A 16 -0.62 10.07 5.86
CA ASP A 16 -0.75 11.20 6.78
C ASP A 16 -2.22 11.48 7.13
N ALA A 17 -3.14 11.32 6.16
CA ALA A 17 -4.55 11.58 6.36
C ALA A 17 -5.26 10.46 7.16
N MET A 18 -4.90 9.21 6.92
CA MET A 18 -5.63 8.04 7.46
C MET A 18 -4.90 7.31 8.58
N GLY A 19 -3.60 7.58 8.78
CA GLY A 19 -2.76 6.83 9.73
C GLY A 19 -2.51 5.38 9.32
N ALA A 20 -2.88 4.99 8.10
CA ALA A 20 -2.71 3.65 7.58
C ALA A 20 -2.69 3.66 6.05
N LEU A 21 -1.87 2.78 5.48
CA LEU A 21 -1.69 2.64 4.04
C LEU A 21 -1.77 1.16 3.63
N PRO A 22 -2.96 0.65 3.30
CA PRO A 22 -3.13 -0.69 2.76
C PRO A 22 -2.33 -0.88 1.46
N VAL A 23 -1.62 -2.00 1.36
CA VAL A 23 -0.67 -2.26 0.27
C VAL A 23 -1.36 -2.41 -1.09
N TYR A 24 -2.61 -2.87 -1.13
CA TYR A 24 -3.39 -2.93 -2.37
C TYR A 24 -3.66 -1.55 -2.99
N LEU A 25 -3.67 -0.46 -2.18
CA LEU A 25 -3.94 0.89 -2.69
C LEU A 25 -2.88 1.37 -3.68
N PHE A 26 -1.69 0.77 -3.68
CA PHE A 26 -0.58 1.15 -4.56
C PHE A 26 -0.98 0.94 -6.03
N SER A 27 -1.52 -0.24 -6.35
CA SER A 27 -1.94 -0.56 -7.71
C SER A 27 -3.23 0.19 -8.08
N TRP A 28 -4.12 0.41 -7.12
CA TRP A 28 -5.37 1.15 -7.32
C TRP A 28 -5.11 2.61 -7.66
N TRP A 29 -4.18 3.27 -6.98
CA TRP A 29 -3.76 4.64 -7.32
C TRP A 29 -3.19 4.72 -8.74
N LEU A 30 -2.25 3.83 -9.09
CA LEU A 30 -1.66 3.80 -10.43
C LEU A 30 -2.70 3.59 -11.54
N ARG A 31 -3.69 2.72 -11.31
CA ARG A 31 -4.82 2.52 -12.24
C ARG A 31 -5.73 3.73 -12.32
N GLY A 32 -6.02 4.36 -11.19
CA GLY A 32 -6.88 5.55 -11.10
C GLY A 32 -6.30 6.77 -11.83
N GLN A 33 -4.98 6.83 -12.01
CA GLN A 33 -4.33 7.90 -12.77
C GLN A 33 -4.58 7.84 -14.29
N GLY A 34 -5.17 6.76 -14.82
CA GLY A 34 -5.52 6.65 -16.24
C GLY A 34 -4.31 6.67 -17.19
N ARG A 35 -3.13 6.26 -16.69
CA ARG A 35 -1.93 6.10 -17.50
C ARG A 35 -2.00 4.75 -18.24
N ASP A 36 -1.50 4.70 -19.46
CA ASP A 36 -1.42 3.47 -20.28
C ASP A 36 -0.25 2.59 -19.84
N LEU A 37 -0.24 2.21 -18.55
CA LEU A 37 0.77 1.34 -17.95
C LEU A 37 0.30 -0.11 -18.05
N SER A 38 1.22 -1.00 -18.43
CA SER A 38 1.01 -2.45 -18.36
C SER A 38 0.98 -2.97 -16.91
N GLU A 39 0.43 -4.16 -16.71
CA GLU A 39 0.42 -4.81 -15.38
C GLU A 39 1.83 -5.00 -14.81
N ASP A 40 2.80 -5.35 -15.66
CA ASP A 40 4.20 -5.52 -15.27
C ASP A 40 4.81 -4.19 -14.80
N GLU A 41 4.51 -3.09 -15.48
CA GLU A 41 4.97 -1.75 -15.08
C GLU A 41 4.33 -1.31 -13.75
N ILE A 42 3.02 -1.57 -13.58
CA ILE A 42 2.32 -1.32 -12.30
C ILE A 42 2.97 -2.13 -11.18
N GLY A 43 3.19 -3.44 -11.39
CA GLY A 43 3.82 -4.31 -10.41
C GLY A 43 5.23 -3.84 -10.02
N ALA A 44 6.03 -3.41 -11.00
CA ALA A 44 7.38 -2.88 -10.75
C ALA A 44 7.37 -1.58 -9.95
N LEU A 45 6.44 -0.67 -10.26
CA LEU A 45 6.26 0.59 -9.54
C LEU A 45 5.78 0.35 -8.10
N CYS A 46 4.75 -0.50 -7.91
CA CYS A 46 4.25 -0.90 -6.60
C CYS A 46 5.36 -1.51 -5.74
N ARG A 47 6.15 -2.43 -6.30
CA ARG A 47 7.27 -3.06 -5.60
C ARG A 47 8.31 -2.03 -5.16
N THR A 48 8.69 -1.14 -6.07
CA THR A 48 9.69 -0.11 -5.78
C THR A 48 9.20 0.85 -4.70
N ALA A 49 7.96 1.33 -4.80
CA ALA A 49 7.37 2.21 -3.79
C ALA A 49 7.27 1.51 -2.42
N TYR A 50 6.87 0.24 -2.40
CA TYR A 50 6.83 -0.55 -1.17
C TYR A 50 8.21 -0.69 -0.54
N ASP A 51 9.24 -1.00 -1.32
CA ASP A 51 10.61 -1.13 -0.81
C ASP A 51 11.14 0.20 -0.25
N GLU A 52 10.83 1.34 -0.87
CA GLU A 52 11.16 2.67 -0.33
C GLU A 52 10.45 2.92 1.02
N LEU A 53 9.15 2.66 1.10
CA LEU A 53 8.38 2.84 2.33
C LEU A 53 8.81 1.87 3.43
N ARG A 54 9.20 0.64 3.10
CA ARG A 54 9.68 -0.35 4.08
C ARG A 54 11.02 0.01 4.71
N ARG A 55 11.82 0.91 4.11
CA ARG A 55 13.06 1.42 4.71
C ARG A 55 12.81 2.50 5.76
N ARG A 56 11.60 3.05 5.83
CA ARG A 56 11.22 4.03 6.85
C ARG A 56 11.14 3.37 8.22
N PRO A 57 11.98 3.76 9.20
CA PRO A 57 12.02 3.11 10.51
C PRO A 57 10.78 3.41 11.36
N ASP A 58 10.05 4.47 11.01
CA ASP A 58 8.80 4.92 11.61
C ASP A 58 7.58 4.14 11.12
N LEU A 59 7.72 3.22 10.16
CA LEU A 59 6.62 2.40 9.68
C LEU A 59 6.76 0.94 10.11
N GLU A 60 5.63 0.30 10.33
CA GLU A 60 5.52 -1.15 10.51
C GLU A 60 4.42 -1.75 9.65
N LEU A 61 4.50 -3.08 9.50
CA LEU A 61 3.60 -3.85 8.66
C LEU A 61 2.63 -4.60 9.58
N VAL A 62 1.34 -4.38 9.38
CA VAL A 62 0.26 -4.99 10.16
C VAL A 62 -0.79 -5.60 9.26
N TRP A 63 -1.48 -6.61 9.77
CA TRP A 63 -2.70 -7.15 9.19
C TRP A 63 -3.92 -6.48 9.84
N LEU A 64 -4.79 -5.89 9.02
CA LEU A 64 -6.06 -5.29 9.42
C LEU A 64 -7.22 -5.99 8.71
N GLU A 65 -8.39 -6.12 9.34
CA GLU A 65 -9.60 -6.57 8.64
C GLU A 65 -10.24 -5.40 7.87
N SER A 66 -10.33 -5.53 6.55
CA SER A 66 -11.06 -4.60 5.69
C SER A 66 -12.56 -4.94 5.67
N PRO A 67 -13.49 -3.96 5.73
CA PRO A 67 -13.23 -2.51 5.61
C PRO A 67 -13.27 -1.71 6.93
N GLN A 68 -13.17 -2.35 8.11
CA GLN A 68 -13.58 -1.70 9.37
C GLN A 68 -12.56 -1.67 10.52
N ASP A 69 -11.34 -2.15 10.33
CA ASP A 69 -10.35 -2.10 11.42
C ASP A 69 -9.58 -0.78 11.48
N ALA A 70 -9.55 -0.20 12.69
CA ALA A 70 -8.70 0.93 13.01
C ALA A 70 -7.23 0.46 13.10
N PRO A 71 -6.23 1.30 12.78
CA PRO A 71 -4.83 0.87 12.74
C PRO A 71 -4.35 0.20 14.04
N GLU A 72 -4.87 0.63 15.19
CA GLU A 72 -4.56 0.10 16.52
C GLU A 72 -5.07 -1.32 16.79
N THR A 73 -6.01 -1.85 15.98
CA THR A 73 -6.52 -3.22 16.13
C THR A 73 -5.73 -4.23 15.30
N GLY A 74 -4.75 -3.76 14.52
CA GLY A 74 -3.93 -4.57 13.65
C GLY A 74 -3.04 -5.55 14.39
N THR A 75 -2.79 -6.70 13.75
CA THR A 75 -1.79 -7.67 14.22
C THR A 75 -0.50 -7.49 13.43
N PRO A 76 0.68 -7.36 14.08
CA PRO A 76 1.95 -7.29 13.37
C PRO A 76 2.13 -8.43 12.35
N ALA A 77 2.57 -8.09 11.14
CA ALA A 77 2.91 -9.05 10.11
C ALA A 77 4.36 -9.56 10.28
N ASP A 78 4.68 -10.73 9.73
CA ASP A 78 6.09 -11.17 9.64
C ASP A 78 6.83 -10.16 8.74
N PRO A 79 8.02 -9.67 9.13
CA PRO A 79 8.79 -8.75 8.29
C PRO A 79 9.11 -9.29 6.88
N ARG A 80 9.03 -10.61 6.68
CA ARG A 80 9.24 -11.31 5.41
C ARG A 80 7.94 -11.58 4.65
N THR A 81 6.79 -11.16 5.17
CA THR A 81 5.51 -11.26 4.45
C THR A 81 5.63 -10.51 3.12
N GLU A 82 5.35 -11.22 2.03
CA GLU A 82 5.33 -10.62 0.71
C GLU A 82 4.09 -9.72 0.57
N PRO A 83 4.23 -8.53 -0.04
CA PRO A 83 3.10 -7.66 -0.31
C PRO A 83 2.17 -8.28 -1.36
N ASP A 84 0.87 -8.21 -1.08
CA ASP A 84 -0.18 -8.41 -2.07
C ASP A 84 -0.66 -7.04 -2.54
N PHE A 85 -0.25 -6.66 -3.76
CA PHE A 85 -0.63 -5.38 -4.37
C PHE A 85 -1.97 -5.44 -5.07
N ASP A 86 -2.64 -6.59 -5.11
CA ASP A 86 -3.88 -6.75 -5.81
C ASP A 86 -3.80 -6.29 -7.29
N LEU A 87 -2.86 -6.91 -8.03
CA LEU A 87 -2.66 -6.59 -9.44
C LEU A 87 -3.75 -7.13 -10.36
N HIS A 88 -4.79 -7.79 -9.85
CA HIS A 88 -5.80 -8.41 -10.72
C HIS A 88 -7.26 -8.17 -10.31
N THR A 89 -7.56 -7.59 -9.14
CA THR A 89 -8.97 -7.36 -8.81
C THR A 89 -9.56 -6.14 -9.52
N THR A 90 -10.88 -6.22 -9.66
CA THR A 90 -11.78 -5.27 -10.28
C THR A 90 -12.63 -4.51 -9.24
N GLY A 91 -12.29 -4.59 -7.94
CA GLY A 91 -13.10 -4.00 -6.87
C GLY A 91 -12.77 -4.50 -5.47
N GLU A 92 -13.62 -4.09 -4.51
CA GLU A 92 -13.52 -4.22 -3.05
C GLU A 92 -12.64 -5.37 -2.52
N THR A 93 -11.63 -5.01 -1.72
CA THR A 93 -10.83 -5.95 -0.92
C THR A 93 -11.58 -6.28 0.37
N THR A 94 -11.91 -7.56 0.59
CA THR A 94 -12.56 -8.06 1.81
C THR A 94 -11.61 -8.94 2.61
N GLY A 95 -11.69 -8.86 3.94
CA GLY A 95 -10.87 -9.66 4.86
C GLY A 95 -9.52 -9.03 5.21
N ARG A 96 -8.55 -9.86 5.61
CA ARG A 96 -7.25 -9.40 6.10
C ARG A 96 -6.41 -8.76 4.99
N VAL A 97 -6.13 -7.48 5.15
CA VAL A 97 -5.28 -6.70 4.24
C VAL A 97 -3.97 -6.33 4.92
N LEU A 98 -2.89 -6.44 4.16
CA LEU A 98 -1.57 -6.03 4.60
C LEU A 98 -1.47 -4.51 4.52
N THR A 99 -1.07 -3.88 5.62
CA THR A 99 -1.15 -2.42 5.78
C THR A 99 0.12 -1.88 6.43
N LEU A 100 0.64 -0.77 5.90
CA LEU A 100 1.69 0.00 6.54
C LEU A 100 1.06 1.01 7.50
N VAL A 101 1.54 1.06 8.74
CA VAL A 101 1.07 2.01 9.77
C VAL A 101 2.26 2.70 10.43
N PRO A 102 2.09 3.94 10.93
CA PRO A 102 3.09 4.58 11.78
C PRO A 102 3.28 3.78 13.08
N ARG A 103 4.53 3.63 13.49
CA ARG A 103 4.85 3.06 14.80
C ARG A 103 4.42 4.03 15.92
N PRO A 104 3.93 3.51 17.06
CA PRO A 104 3.61 4.32 18.23
C PRO A 104 4.83 4.97 18.89
#